data_AF-A0A1Q5FVJ9-F1
#
_entry.id   AF-A0A1Q5FVJ9-F1
#
_cell.length_a   1.000
_cell.length_b   1.000
_cell.length_c   1.000
_cell.angle_alpha   90.00
_cell.angle_beta   90.00
_cell.angle_gamma   90.00
#
_symmetry.space_group_name_H-M   'P 1'
#
loop_
_entity.id
_entity.type
_entity.pdbx_description
1 polymer ?
#
loop_
_entity_poly.entity_id
_entity_poly.type
_entity_poly.pdbx_seq_one_letter_code
_entity_poly.pdbx_strand_id
1 'polypeptide(L)' 'MADIDIPPHILDLERAAWTEQQAGALTLATADAVQAAYREHAAVTEGVSRLALEMATKKAVRHPEAEQPGA' A
#
# COMPACT_ATOMS: atom_id res chain seq x y z
N MET A 1 13.87 4.33 0.13
CA MET A 1 13.15 3.22 -0.55
C MET A 1 13.24 3.49 -2.04
N ALA A 2 13.35 2.46 -2.87
CA ALA A 2 13.32 2.66 -4.32
C ALA A 2 11.99 3.31 -4.72
N ASP A 3 12.01 4.15 -5.76
CA ASP A 3 10.78 4.60 -6.44
C ASP A 3 10.15 3.37 -7.10
N ILE A 4 9.20 2.76 -6.40
CA ILE A 4 8.40 1.65 -6.91
C ILE A 4 7.22 2.26 -7.64
N ASP A 5 7.00 1.87 -8.90
CA ASP A 5 5.79 2.20 -9.62
C ASP A 5 4.63 1.40 -9.01
N ILE A 6 3.80 2.07 -8.20
CA ILE A 6 2.71 1.43 -7.46
C ILE A 6 1.47 1.41 -8.34
N PRO A 7 0.91 0.24 -8.67
CA PRO A 7 -0.30 0.16 -9.46
C PRO A 7 -1.48 0.90 -8.80
N PRO A 8 -2.31 1.64 -9.57
CA PRO A 8 -3.44 2.39 -9.03
C PRO A 8 -4.41 1.54 -8.20
N HIS A 9 -4.69 0.31 -8.65
CA HIS A 9 -5.59 -0.61 -7.94
C HIS A 9 -5.08 -0.99 -6.54
N ILE A 10 -3.76 -1.06 -6.34
CA ILE A 10 -3.14 -1.33 -5.03
C ILE A 10 -3.26 -0.10 -4.12
N LEU A 11 -3.07 1.10 -4.67
CA LEU A 11 -3.29 2.35 -3.94
C LEU A 11 -4.76 2.49 -3.49
N ASP A 12 -5.71 2.14 -4.35
CA ASP A 12 -7.14 2.23 -4.02
C ASP A 12 -7.56 1.20 -2.96
N LEU A 13 -7.05 -0.03 -3.04
CA LEU A 13 -7.25 -1.05 -2.00
C LEU A 13 -6.68 -0.60 -0.65
N GLU A 14 -5.45 -0.07 -0.65
CA GLU A 14 -4.80 0.42 0.57
C GLU A 14 -5.54 1.65 1.14
N ARG A 15 -6.04 2.56 0.29
CA ARG A 15 -6.86 3.72 0.73
C ARG A 15 -8.15 3.26 1.40
N ALA A 16 -8.88 2.32 0.79
CA ALA A 16 -10.10 1.77 1.36
C ALA A 16 -9.82 1.10 2.72
N ALA A 17 -8.80 0.24 2.78
CA ALA A 17 -8.39 -0.41 4.01
C ALA A 17 -7.93 0.59 5.09
N TRP A 18 -7.25 1.66 4.68
CA TRP A 18 -6.83 2.71 5.60
C TRP A 18 -8.01 3.51 6.16
N THR A 19 -8.98 3.86 5.32
CA THR A 19 -10.23 4.49 5.77
C THR A 19 -10.98 3.60 6.76
N GLU A 20 -11.13 2.31 6.46
CA GLU A 20 -11.76 1.36 7.39
C GLU A 20 -10.96 1.21 8.69
N GLN A 21 -9.63 1.15 8.62
CA GLN A 21 -8.75 1.05 9.79
C GLN A 21 -8.88 2.27 10.69
N GLN A 22 -8.91 3.49 10.13
CA GLN A 22 -9.13 4.71 10.90
C GLN A 22 -10.51 4.77 11.55
N ALA A 23 -11.53 4.16 10.93
CA ALA A 23 -12.87 4.04 11.49
C ALA A 23 -13.00 2.89 12.51
N GLY A 24 -11.96 2.07 12.72
CA GLY A 24 -12.05 0.86 13.54
C GLY A 24 -12.95 -0.24 12.93
N ALA A 25 -13.20 -0.18 11.63
CA ALA A 25 -14.12 -1.05 10.88
C ALA A 25 -13.41 -2.02 9.92
N LEU A 26 -12.07 -2.06 9.92
CA LEU A 26 -11.29 -2.90 9.02
C LEU A 26 -11.68 -4.37 9.14
N THR A 27 -12.09 -4.95 8.02
CA THR A 27 -12.44 -6.37 7.96
C THR A 27 -11.25 -7.24 7.56
N LEU A 28 -11.30 -8.52 7.93
CA LEU A 28 -10.32 -9.51 7.46
C LEU A 28 -10.32 -9.64 5.93
N ALA A 29 -11.49 -9.54 5.31
CA ALA A 29 -11.62 -9.62 3.85
C ALA A 29 -10.91 -8.44 3.16
N THR A 30 -11.08 -7.22 3.67
CA THR A 30 -10.39 -6.03 3.15
C THR A 30 -8.88 -6.14 3.36
N ALA A 31 -8.44 -6.58 4.55
CA ALA A 31 -7.02 -6.76 4.84
C ALA A 31 -6.36 -7.84 3.96
N ASP A 32 -7.06 -8.96 3.70
CA ASP A 32 -6.54 -10.02 2.83
C ASP A 32 -6.50 -9.58 1.36
N ALA A 33 -7.50 -8.85 0.87
CA ALA A 33 -7.50 -8.32 -0.50
C ALA A 33 -6.27 -7.43 -0.77
N VAL A 34 -5.92 -6.55 0.17
CA VAL A 34 -4.69 -5.73 0.10
C VAL A 34 -3.44 -6.61 0.06
N GLN A 35 -3.35 -7.60 0.96
CA GLN A 35 -2.18 -8.48 1.04
C GLN A 35 -2.05 -9.40 -0.18
N ALA A 36 -3.17 -9.86 -0.75
CA ALA A 36 -3.22 -10.62 -1.99
C ALA A 36 -2.67 -9.78 -3.15
N ALA A 37 -3.13 -8.54 -3.29
CA ALA A 37 -2.65 -7.65 -4.34
C ALA A 37 -1.13 -7.38 -4.24
N TYR A 38 -0.59 -7.20 -3.02
CA TYR A 38 0.87 -7.10 -2.84
C TYR A 38 1.62 -8.36 -3.27
N ARG A 39 1.10 -9.55 -2.94
CA ARG A 39 1.72 -10.84 -3.32
C ARG A 39 1.67 -11.03 -4.83
N GLU A 40 0.52 -10.82 -5.44
CA GLU A 40 0.30 -11.01 -6.88
C GLU A 40 1.18 -10.05 -7.69
N HIS A 41 1.19 -8.76 -7.35
CA HIS A 41 1.99 -7.79 -8.09
C HIS A 41 3.49 -8.03 -7.95
N ALA A 42 3.98 -8.34 -6.75
CA ALA A 42 5.39 -8.66 -6.54
C ALA A 42 5.81 -9.98 -7.24
N ALA A 43 4.90 -10.94 -7.39
CA ALA A 43 5.20 -12.20 -8.08
C ALA A 43 5.39 -12.02 -9.60
N VAL A 44 4.73 -11.01 -10.21
CA VAL A 44 4.79 -10.76 -11.66
C VAL A 44 5.74 -9.63 -12.06
N THR A 45 6.24 -8.85 -11.09
CA THR A 45 7.09 -7.68 -11.35
C THR A 45 8.54 -7.98 -10.98
N GLU A 46 9.40 -8.09 -11.98
CA GLU A 46 10.82 -8.37 -11.76
C GLU A 46 11.49 -7.29 -10.89
N GLY A 47 12.27 -7.74 -9.90
CA GLY A 47 13.02 -6.84 -9.02
C GLY A 47 12.20 -6.14 -7.93
N VAL A 48 10.88 -6.33 -7.88
CA VAL A 48 10.02 -5.75 -6.83
C VAL A 48 9.75 -6.76 -5.73
N SER A 49 10.21 -6.49 -4.51
CA SER A 49 9.85 -7.31 -3.35
C SER A 49 8.46 -6.92 -2.81
N ARG A 50 7.68 -7.92 -2.40
CA ARG A 50 6.38 -7.72 -1.72
C ARG A 50 6.49 -6.74 -0.56
N LEU A 51 7.56 -6.86 0.25
CA LEU A 51 7.79 -6.00 1.41
C LEU A 51 8.08 -4.56 0.99
N ALA A 52 8.90 -4.35 -0.03
CA ALA A 52 9.23 -3.02 -0.52
C ALA A 52 8.00 -2.32 -1.09
N LEU A 53 7.18 -3.03 -1.87
CA LEU A 53 5.90 -2.56 -2.41
C LEU A 53 4.91 -2.20 -1.29
N GLU A 54 4.76 -3.07 -0.29
CA GLU A 54 3.88 -2.82 0.86
C GLU A 54 4.30 -1.55 1.61
N MET A 55 5.60 -1.39 1.91
CA MET A 55 6.09 -0.19 2.58
C MET A 55 5.85 1.07 1.74
N ALA A 56 6.09 1.00 0.42
CA ALA A 56 5.93 2.15 -0.47
C ALA A 56 4.46 2.57 -0.56
N THR A 57 3.55 1.61 -0.69
CA THR A 57 2.11 1.85 -0.72
C THR A 57 1.61 2.45 0.58
N LYS A 58 2.03 1.89 1.72
CA LYS A 58 1.68 2.44 3.04
C LYS A 58 2.21 3.85 3.25
N LYS A 59 3.44 4.13 2.81
CA LYS A 59 4.01 5.49 2.86
C LYS A 59 3.14 6.45 2.05
N ALA A 60 2.84 6.11 0.80
CA ALA A 60 2.06 6.96 -0.10
C ALA A 60 0.63 7.22 0.40
N VAL A 61 -0.02 6.23 1.03
CA VAL A 61 -1.42 6.34 1.47
C VAL A 61 -1.57 6.87 2.89
N ARG A 62 -0.76 6.39 3.82
CA ARG A 62 -0.92 6.68 5.26
C ARG A 62 -0.08 7.88 5.72
N HIS A 63 0.93 8.26 4.94
CA HIS A 63 1.86 9.33 5.28
C HIS A 63 2.16 10.24 4.07
N PRO A 64 1.14 10.82 3.41
CA PRO A 64 1.35 11.66 2.22
C PRO A 64 2.19 12.91 2.49
N GLU A 65 2.28 13.36 3.75
CA GLU A 65 3.04 14.54 4.15
C GLU A 65 4.54 14.27 4.39
N ALA A 66 4.96 12.99 4.46
CA ALA A 66 6.34 12.61 4.80
C ALA A 66 7.38 12.89 3.69
N GLU A 67 6.99 13.55 2.59
CA GLU A 67 7.88 14.02 1.52
C GLU A 67 8.11 15.53 1.49
N GLN A 68 7.47 16.29 2.39
CA GLN A 68 7.81 17.70 2.58
C GLN A 68 9.03 17.79 3.51
N PRO A 69 10.19 18.34 3.09
CA PRO A 69 11.20 18.77 4.05
C PRO A 69 10.54 19.84 4.93
N GLY A 70 10.63 19.68 6.25
CA GLY A 70 9.85 20.47 7.19
C GLY A 70 9.99 21.98 7.03
N ALA A 71 8.85 22.65 7.30
CA ALA A 71 8.65 24.06 7.65
C ALA A 71 8.97 25.13 6.59
#